data_AF-A0AA42YB74-F1
#
_entry.id   AF-A0AA42YB74-F1
#
_cell.length_a   1.000
_cell.length_b   1.000
_cell.length_c   1.000
_cell.angle_alpha   90.00
_cell.angle_beta   90.00
_cell.angle_gamma   90.00
#
_symmetry.space_group_name_H-M   'P 1'
#
loop_
_entity.id
_entity.type
_entity.pdbx_description
1 polymer ?
#
loop_
_entity_poly.entity_id
_entity_poly.type
_entity_poly.pdbx_seq_one_letter_code
_entity_poly.pdbx_strand_id
1 'polypeptide(L)'
;MRIAIAALAVLVNLWISAAAVAAEDVSSMQIMSGMPNMGQGQWTINVLEGGGGMPKTASVCLDSLAQMARGPGMPGRKPGAQAEQRSECTSRVIENTSSRGVVESTCPDAAMRTTITRDGAKAFLMHAERIGKGEPYSMKARYSYDGPCEAGGPAVTMDKDSEQCRKMRAMAGMDPTQMCANAGANRQMCEEQMRRSLAQMQAMCQ
;
A
#
# COMPACT_ATOMS: atom_id res chain seq x y z
N MET A 1 -25.41 19.29 10.24
CA MET A 1 -24.32 18.39 10.68
C MET A 1 -23.45 18.07 9.47
N ARG A 2 -22.23 18.60 9.41
CA ARG A 2 -21.27 18.37 8.31
C ARG A 2 -20.47 17.11 8.65
N ILE A 3 -20.82 15.99 8.03
CA ILE A 3 -20.16 14.70 8.26
C ILE A 3 -18.79 14.75 7.57
N ALA A 4 -17.75 14.59 8.38
CA ALA A 4 -16.36 14.53 7.98
C ALA A 4 -16.08 13.23 7.18
N ILE A 5 -16.18 13.29 5.85
CA ILE A 5 -15.77 12.21 4.93
C ILE A 5 -14.46 12.62 4.22
N ALA A 6 -13.48 13.11 4.98
CA ALA A 6 -12.18 13.52 4.42
C ALA A 6 -10.98 12.82 5.07
N ALA A 7 -11.18 11.97 6.07
CA ALA A 7 -10.08 11.44 6.88
C ALA A 7 -9.49 10.10 6.38
N LEU A 8 -10.14 9.38 5.46
CA LEU A 8 -9.68 8.05 5.02
C LEU A 8 -8.85 8.05 3.72
N ALA A 9 -8.90 9.12 2.92
CA ALA A 9 -8.12 9.23 1.67
C ALA A 9 -6.67 9.71 1.87
N VAL A 10 -6.34 10.25 3.06
CA VAL A 10 -5.01 10.80 3.34
C VAL A 10 -4.02 9.72 3.79
N LEU A 11 -4.49 8.64 4.41
CA LEU A 11 -3.63 7.57 4.93
C LEU A 11 -3.05 6.65 3.83
N VAL A 12 -3.71 6.55 2.67
CA VAL A 12 -3.21 5.74 1.54
C VAL A 12 -2.14 6.49 0.72
N ASN A 13 -2.14 7.82 0.74
CA ASN A 13 -1.19 8.64 -0.03
C ASN A 13 0.24 8.66 0.54
N LEU A 14 0.43 8.30 1.81
CA LEU A 14 1.78 8.20 2.40
C LEU A 14 2.52 6.90 2.07
N TRP A 15 1.82 5.89 1.53
CA TRP A 15 2.40 4.56 1.30
C TRP A 15 2.99 4.38 -0.09
N ILE A 16 2.36 4.98 -1.10
CA ILE A 16 2.74 4.71 -2.50
C ILE A 16 3.97 5.54 -2.92
N SER A 17 4.24 6.66 -2.24
CA SER A 17 5.31 7.59 -2.64
C SER A 17 6.70 7.17 -2.16
N ALA A 18 6.81 6.34 -1.11
CA ALA A 18 8.11 5.86 -0.60
C ALA A 18 8.56 4.52 -1.21
N ALA A 19 7.64 3.73 -1.79
CA ALA A 19 7.95 2.37 -2.21
C ALA A 19 8.69 2.25 -3.56
N ALA A 20 8.56 3.22 -4.46
CA ALA A 20 8.99 3.02 -5.85
C ALA A 20 10.46 3.36 -6.15
N VAL A 21 11.07 4.31 -5.42
CA VAL A 21 12.53 4.57 -5.49
C VAL A 21 13.29 3.60 -4.58
N ALA A 22 12.64 3.12 -3.52
CA ALA A 22 13.15 2.01 -2.74
C ALA A 22 13.06 0.69 -3.52
N ALA A 23 12.06 0.46 -4.39
CA ALA A 23 11.91 -0.85 -5.01
C ALA A 23 13.10 -1.28 -5.90
N GLU A 24 13.65 -0.41 -6.76
CA GLU A 24 14.79 -0.79 -7.61
C GLU A 24 16.09 -0.91 -6.78
N ASP A 25 16.38 0.05 -5.90
CA ASP A 25 17.57 0.02 -5.04
C ASP A 25 17.50 -1.12 -3.99
N VAL A 26 16.34 -1.36 -3.38
CA VAL A 26 16.10 -2.45 -2.41
C VAL A 26 16.14 -3.81 -3.11
N SER A 27 15.57 -3.94 -4.32
CA SER A 27 15.64 -5.21 -5.07
C SER A 27 17.07 -5.58 -5.46
N SER A 28 17.97 -4.59 -5.57
CA SER A 28 19.40 -4.80 -5.80
C SER A 28 20.21 -5.12 -4.54
N MET A 29 19.61 -5.02 -3.35
CA MET A 29 20.30 -5.31 -2.10
C MET A 29 20.63 -6.80 -1.98
N GLN A 30 21.78 -7.09 -1.35
CA GLN A 30 22.25 -8.43 -1.09
C GLN A 30 21.26 -9.24 -0.25
N ILE A 31 20.52 -8.58 0.65
CA ILE A 31 19.46 -9.21 1.44
C ILE A 31 18.35 -9.80 0.57
N MET A 32 18.13 -9.25 -0.62
CA MET A 32 17.13 -9.72 -1.58
C MET A 32 17.68 -10.77 -2.55
N SER A 33 18.99 -11.07 -2.51
CA SER A 33 19.60 -12.06 -3.39
C SER A 33 18.95 -13.44 -3.20
N GLY A 34 18.52 -14.06 -4.29
CA GLY A 34 17.82 -15.34 -4.28
C GLY A 34 16.39 -15.30 -3.73
N MET A 35 15.84 -14.12 -3.41
CA MET A 35 14.41 -13.96 -3.11
C MET A 35 13.59 -13.75 -4.37
N PRO A 36 12.28 -14.07 -4.34
CA PRO A 36 11.34 -13.59 -5.34
C PRO A 36 11.43 -12.08 -5.50
N ASN A 37 11.34 -11.59 -6.74
CA ASN A 37 11.46 -10.16 -7.04
C ASN A 37 10.41 -9.37 -6.25
N MET A 38 10.87 -8.45 -5.40
CA MET A 38 10.02 -7.65 -4.52
C MET A 38 9.14 -6.63 -5.26
N GLY A 39 9.27 -6.53 -6.58
CA GLY A 39 8.39 -5.75 -7.46
C GLY A 39 7.33 -6.58 -8.20
N GLN A 40 7.24 -7.89 -7.97
CA GLN A 40 6.37 -8.80 -8.74
C GLN A 40 5.71 -9.86 -7.86
N GLY A 41 4.59 -10.38 -8.34
CA GLY A 41 3.78 -11.44 -7.77
C GLY A 41 2.94 -11.02 -6.56
N GLN A 42 2.37 -12.05 -5.93
CA GLN A 42 1.51 -11.96 -4.77
C GLN A 42 2.33 -12.02 -3.49
N TRP A 43 2.10 -11.05 -2.61
CA TRP A 43 2.76 -10.94 -1.32
C TRP A 43 1.75 -10.76 -0.20
N THR A 44 1.82 -11.59 0.83
CA THR A 44 1.08 -11.39 2.07
C THR A 44 1.92 -10.57 3.05
N ILE A 45 1.32 -9.49 3.53
CA ILE A 45 1.85 -8.57 4.53
C ILE A 45 1.10 -8.83 5.83
N ASN A 46 1.82 -9.24 6.87
CA ASN A 46 1.29 -9.42 8.22
C ASN A 46 1.90 -8.35 9.14
N VAL A 47 1.10 -7.38 9.57
CA VAL A 47 1.50 -6.37 10.54
C VAL A 47 1.58 -7.03 11.92
N LEU A 48 2.79 -7.12 12.46
CA LEU A 48 3.09 -7.74 13.75
C LEU A 48 2.98 -6.71 14.88
N GLU A 49 3.47 -5.49 14.65
CA GLU A 49 3.50 -4.41 15.64
C GLU A 49 3.29 -3.06 14.95
N GLY A 50 2.57 -2.15 15.61
CA GLY A 50 2.34 -0.78 15.11
C GLY A 50 1.41 -0.69 13.90
N GLY A 51 1.70 0.24 12.98
CA GLY A 51 1.00 0.34 11.69
C GLY A 51 -0.36 1.05 11.69
N GLY A 52 -0.58 2.01 12.60
CA GLY A 52 -1.80 2.81 12.77
C GLY A 52 -2.87 2.71 11.66
N GLY A 53 -3.94 1.95 11.93
CA GLY A 53 -5.11 1.83 11.05
C GLY A 53 -4.99 0.81 9.92
N MET A 54 -3.83 0.18 9.70
CA MET A 54 -3.69 -0.88 8.70
C MET A 54 -4.38 -2.18 9.10
N PRO A 55 -4.84 -2.97 8.10
CA PRO A 55 -5.27 -4.33 8.35
C PRO A 55 -4.09 -5.15 8.90
N LYS A 56 -4.38 -6.04 9.85
CA LYS A 56 -3.37 -6.95 10.41
C LYS A 56 -2.75 -7.84 9.34
N THR A 57 -3.55 -8.23 8.36
CA THR A 57 -3.12 -9.05 7.23
C THR A 57 -3.73 -8.50 5.96
N ALA A 58 -2.90 -8.31 4.94
CA ALA A 58 -3.32 -7.97 3.59
C ALA A 58 -2.47 -8.75 2.60
N SER A 59 -3.06 -9.12 1.47
CA SER A 59 -2.33 -9.67 0.34
C SER A 59 -2.29 -8.63 -0.77
N VAL A 60 -1.13 -8.43 -1.38
CA VAL A 60 -0.89 -7.43 -2.42
C VAL A 60 -0.35 -8.13 -3.66
N CYS A 61 -1.06 -7.99 -4.77
CA CYS A 61 -0.54 -8.34 -6.08
C CYS A 61 0.17 -7.13 -6.69
N LEU A 62 1.51 -7.20 -6.73
CA LEU A 62 2.33 -6.10 -7.22
C LEU A 62 2.22 -5.89 -8.74
N ASP A 63 1.93 -6.94 -9.51
CA ASP A 63 1.69 -6.81 -10.95
C ASP A 63 0.41 -6.02 -11.26
N SER A 64 -0.70 -6.37 -10.62
CA SER A 64 -1.97 -5.66 -10.74
C SER A 64 -1.86 -4.22 -10.23
N LEU A 65 -1.11 -4.01 -9.14
CA LEU A 65 -0.84 -2.66 -8.63
C LEU A 65 -0.06 -1.81 -9.64
N ALA A 66 0.97 -2.38 -10.27
CA ALA A 66 1.74 -1.72 -11.32
C ALA A 66 0.90 -1.41 -12.56
N GLN A 67 -0.03 -2.30 -12.94
CA GLN A 67 -0.96 -2.06 -14.05
C GLN A 67 -1.94 -0.92 -13.74
N MET A 68 -2.53 -0.90 -12.53
CA MET A 68 -3.41 0.21 -12.10
C MET A 68 -2.67 1.54 -12.11
N ALA A 69 -1.40 1.56 -11.68
CA ALA A 69 -0.58 2.77 -11.70
C ALA A 69 -0.31 3.31 -13.12
N ARG A 70 -0.51 2.50 -14.17
CA ARG A 70 -0.29 2.82 -15.58
C ARG A 70 -1.59 3.04 -16.39
N GLY A 71 -2.77 2.90 -15.77
CA GLY A 71 -4.06 2.94 -16.46
C GLY A 71 -4.48 4.31 -17.03
N PRO A 72 -5.38 4.34 -18.04
CA PRO A 72 -5.84 5.57 -18.70
C PRO A 72 -6.70 6.43 -17.75
N GLY A 73 -6.40 7.73 -17.69
CA GLY A 73 -7.08 8.70 -16.82
C GLY A 73 -6.22 9.31 -15.70
N MET A 74 -4.97 8.84 -15.55
CA MET A 74 -3.93 9.53 -14.78
C MET A 74 -3.12 10.42 -15.74
N PRO A 75 -3.39 11.73 -15.85
CA PRO A 75 -2.59 12.60 -16.71
C PRO A 75 -1.16 12.64 -16.17
N GLY A 76 -0.21 12.13 -16.96
CA GLY A 76 1.20 12.52 -16.81
C GLY A 76 2.12 11.62 -15.98
N ARG A 77 1.80 10.36 -15.65
CA ARG A 77 2.85 9.45 -15.13
C ARG A 77 3.75 8.90 -16.26
N LYS A 78 4.61 9.76 -16.81
CA LYS A 78 5.83 9.29 -17.51
C LYS A 78 6.55 8.31 -16.57
N PRO A 79 7.21 7.25 -17.05
CA PRO A 79 8.23 6.56 -16.26
C PRO A 79 9.28 7.61 -15.88
N GLY A 80 9.19 8.16 -14.67
CA GLY A 80 9.94 9.34 -14.23
C GLY A 80 9.12 10.54 -13.74
N ALA A 81 7.80 10.65 -13.91
CA ALA A 81 7.05 11.79 -13.33
C ALA A 81 6.79 11.64 -11.82
N GLN A 82 7.03 10.45 -11.29
CA GLN A 82 7.18 10.28 -9.86
C GLN A 82 8.56 10.85 -9.42
N ALA A 83 9.56 11.02 -10.31
CA ALA A 83 10.87 11.66 -10.03
C ALA A 83 10.78 13.15 -9.63
N GLU A 84 9.83 13.91 -10.15
CA GLU A 84 9.73 15.35 -9.83
C GLU A 84 9.24 15.62 -8.41
N GLN A 85 8.36 14.76 -7.85
CA GLN A 85 7.97 14.81 -6.43
C GLN A 85 8.88 13.94 -5.52
N ARG A 86 9.72 13.08 -6.11
CA ARG A 86 10.80 12.30 -5.46
C ARG A 86 12.11 13.11 -5.32
N SER A 87 12.14 14.38 -5.73
CA SER A 87 13.37 15.19 -5.84
C SER A 87 13.95 15.67 -4.49
N GLU A 88 13.21 15.56 -3.38
CA GLU A 88 13.65 16.06 -2.07
C GLU A 88 13.96 14.97 -1.04
N CYS A 89 13.58 13.72 -1.30
CA CYS A 89 13.89 12.61 -0.40
C CYS A 89 15.20 11.94 -0.83
N THR A 90 16.19 11.92 0.06
CA THR A 90 17.45 11.19 -0.14
C THR A 90 17.35 9.83 0.53
N SER A 91 17.88 8.78 -0.12
CA SER A 91 17.97 7.45 0.48
C SER A 91 19.42 7.01 0.59
N ARG A 92 19.78 6.34 1.68
CA ARG A 92 21.11 5.79 1.93
C ARG A 92 21.01 4.39 2.49
N VAL A 93 21.76 3.48 1.90
CA VAL A 93 21.95 2.13 2.44
C VAL A 93 22.99 2.20 3.57
N ILE A 94 22.60 1.76 4.76
CA ILE A 94 23.43 1.73 5.97
C ILE A 94 24.07 0.36 6.14
N GLU A 95 23.30 -0.69 5.84
CA GLU A 95 23.73 -2.08 5.96
C GLU A 95 23.16 -2.85 4.77
N ASN A 96 23.98 -3.74 4.19
CA ASN A 96 23.58 -4.56 3.05
C ASN A 96 24.30 -5.90 3.10
N THR A 97 23.75 -6.85 3.86
CA THR A 97 24.27 -8.21 3.99
C THR A 97 23.25 -9.22 3.45
N SER A 98 23.61 -10.50 3.37
CA SER A 98 22.71 -11.56 2.92
C SER A 98 21.54 -11.86 3.89
N SER A 99 21.65 -11.46 5.16
CA SER A 99 20.65 -11.71 6.21
C SER A 99 19.98 -10.46 6.77
N ARG A 100 20.55 -9.27 6.52
CA ARG A 100 20.04 -7.99 7.00
C ARG A 100 20.37 -6.83 6.06
N GLY A 101 19.39 -5.98 5.81
CA GLY A 101 19.54 -4.71 5.11
C GLY A 101 18.99 -3.56 5.96
N VAL A 102 19.64 -2.41 5.95
CA VAL A 102 19.16 -1.20 6.63
C VAL A 102 19.23 -0.04 5.64
N VAL A 103 18.11 0.62 5.42
CA VAL A 103 18.00 1.80 4.54
C VAL A 103 17.44 2.95 5.35
N GLU A 104 18.05 4.12 5.21
CA GLU A 104 17.52 5.38 5.72
C GLU A 104 17.01 6.21 4.56
N SER A 105 15.82 6.77 4.71
CA SER A 105 15.24 7.73 3.78
C SER A 105 14.96 9.03 4.52
N THR A 106 15.55 10.12 4.07
CA THR A 106 15.42 11.46 4.66
C THR A 106 14.71 12.37 3.67
N CYS A 107 13.53 12.84 4.05
CA CYS A 107 12.75 13.87 3.38
C CYS A 107 12.77 15.16 4.23
N PRO A 108 12.36 16.33 3.70
CA PRO A 108 12.38 17.60 4.44
C PRO A 108 11.63 17.56 5.78
N ASP A 109 10.49 16.86 5.82
CA ASP A 109 9.60 16.85 6.98
C ASP A 109 9.74 15.61 7.87
N ALA A 110 10.45 14.58 7.41
CA ALA A 110 10.58 13.33 8.12
C ALA A 110 11.77 12.51 7.61
N ALA A 111 12.41 11.77 8.51
CA ALA A 111 13.33 10.70 8.12
C ALA A 111 12.86 9.36 8.70
N MET A 112 13.10 8.31 7.94
CA MET A 112 12.64 6.95 8.20
C MET A 112 13.83 6.00 8.10
N ARG A 113 13.92 5.05 9.03
CA ARG A 113 14.82 3.91 8.94
C ARG A 113 14.00 2.66 8.70
N THR A 114 14.38 1.90 7.69
CA THR A 114 13.79 0.62 7.35
C THR A 114 14.85 -0.47 7.50
N THR A 115 14.60 -1.42 8.40
CA THR A 115 15.39 -2.63 8.57
C THR A 115 14.66 -3.79 7.92
N ILE A 116 15.34 -4.50 7.04
CA ILE A 116 14.87 -5.70 6.35
C ILE A 116 15.69 -6.88 6.85
N THR A 117 15.06 -7.91 7.39
CA THR A 117 15.72 -9.11 7.90
C THR A 117 15.16 -10.33 7.19
N ARG A 118 16.04 -11.20 6.69
CA ARG A 118 15.61 -12.43 6.02
C ARG A 118 14.89 -13.34 7.01
N ASP A 119 13.74 -13.86 6.60
CA ASP A 119 12.89 -14.74 7.41
C ASP A 119 12.48 -15.98 6.59
N GLY A 120 13.49 -16.61 5.99
CA GLY A 120 13.35 -17.76 5.10
C GLY A 120 13.65 -17.45 3.64
N ALA A 121 13.35 -18.42 2.76
CA ALA A 121 13.62 -18.30 1.32
C ALA A 121 12.64 -17.37 0.59
N LYS A 122 11.43 -17.21 1.13
CA LYS A 122 10.31 -16.49 0.51
C LYS A 122 9.70 -15.42 1.41
N ALA A 123 10.33 -15.13 2.54
CA ALA A 123 9.79 -14.17 3.49
C ALA A 123 10.88 -13.33 4.14
N PHE A 124 10.51 -12.12 4.56
CA PHE A 124 11.36 -11.21 5.29
C PHE A 124 10.54 -10.42 6.33
N LEU A 125 11.21 -10.01 7.39
CA LEU A 125 10.69 -9.06 8.36
C LEU A 125 11.14 -7.67 7.95
N MET A 126 10.20 -6.73 7.89
CA MET A 126 10.47 -5.32 7.70
C MET A 126 10.09 -4.58 8.98
N HIS A 127 11.00 -3.77 9.49
CA HIS A 127 10.76 -2.84 10.58
C HIS A 127 11.05 -1.44 10.09
N ALA A 128 10.02 -0.60 10.04
CA ALA A 128 10.11 0.80 9.66
C ALA A 128 9.88 1.68 10.89
N GLU A 129 10.79 2.61 11.14
CA GLU A 129 10.69 3.56 12.24
C GLU A 129 11.02 4.98 11.76
N ARG A 130 10.37 5.98 12.36
CA ARG A 130 10.73 7.38 12.12
C ARG A 130 11.97 7.72 12.95
N ILE A 131 12.97 8.27 12.28
CA ILE A 131 14.20 8.77 12.90
C ILE A 131 14.23 10.30 12.77
N GLY A 132 13.93 11.03 13.85
CA GLY A 132 14.00 12.50 13.86
C GLY A 132 12.71 13.19 14.29
N LYS A 133 12.44 14.37 13.71
CA LYS A 133 11.31 15.22 14.12
C LYS A 133 9.97 14.62 13.69
N GLY A 134 8.94 14.87 14.49
CA GLY A 134 7.56 14.44 14.25
C GLY A 134 7.10 13.35 15.21
N GLU A 135 5.83 12.97 15.11
CA GLU A 135 5.23 11.93 15.95
C GLU A 135 5.97 10.59 15.80
N PRO A 136 6.28 9.88 16.90
CA PRO A 136 6.87 8.56 16.86
C PRO A 136 6.03 7.62 16.00
N TYR A 137 6.69 6.98 15.04
CA TYR A 137 6.10 5.95 14.22
C TYR A 137 7.04 4.76 14.20
N SER A 138 6.48 3.58 14.49
CA SER A 138 7.17 2.30 14.37
C SER A 138 6.17 1.27 13.84
N MET A 139 6.60 0.47 12.89
CA MET A 139 5.82 -0.63 12.36
C MET A 139 6.72 -1.80 12.03
N LYS A 140 6.33 -2.99 12.48
CA LYS A 140 6.97 -4.24 12.12
C LYS A 140 5.97 -5.11 11.36
N ALA A 141 6.38 -5.59 10.19
CA ALA A 141 5.55 -6.46 9.37
C ALA A 141 6.36 -7.59 8.76
N ARG A 142 5.74 -8.75 8.60
CA ARG A 142 6.27 -9.89 7.86
C ARG A 142 5.71 -9.87 6.45
N TYR A 143 6.59 -9.91 5.46
CA TYR A 143 6.26 -10.03 4.05
C TYR A 143 6.56 -11.46 3.62
N SER A 144 5.59 -12.13 3.02
CA SER A 144 5.71 -13.50 2.53
C SER A 144 5.28 -13.57 1.08
N TYR A 145 6.10 -14.16 0.22
CA TYR A 145 5.79 -14.37 -1.18
C TYR A 145 4.91 -15.61 -1.35
N ASP A 146 3.71 -15.40 -1.89
CA ASP A 146 2.72 -16.45 -2.07
C ASP A 146 2.79 -17.08 -3.45
N GLY A 147 3.41 -16.40 -4.42
CA GLY A 147 3.54 -16.88 -5.80
C GLY A 147 3.25 -15.80 -6.84
N PRO A 148 3.02 -16.18 -8.10
CA PRO A 148 2.52 -15.26 -9.10
C PRO A 148 1.12 -14.75 -8.73
N CYS A 149 0.77 -13.55 -9.21
CA CYS A 149 -0.59 -13.04 -9.05
C CYS A 149 -1.61 -13.90 -9.78
N GLU A 150 -2.82 -13.97 -9.23
CA GLU A 150 -3.97 -14.53 -9.94
C GLU A 150 -4.35 -13.65 -11.14
N ALA A 151 -4.61 -14.27 -12.29
CA ALA A 151 -4.97 -13.56 -13.51
C ALA A 151 -6.29 -12.80 -13.33
N GLY A 152 -6.26 -11.47 -13.49
CA GLY A 152 -7.43 -10.62 -13.27
C GLY A 152 -7.83 -10.46 -11.80
N GLY A 153 -7.00 -10.95 -10.86
CA GLY A 153 -7.21 -10.80 -9.44
C GLY A 153 -7.05 -9.34 -8.96
N PRO A 154 -7.67 -8.98 -7.83
CA PRO A 154 -7.53 -7.66 -7.24
C PRO A 154 -6.08 -7.36 -6.83
N ALA A 155 -5.67 -6.10 -6.93
CA ALA A 155 -4.32 -5.68 -6.54
C ALA A 155 -4.08 -5.76 -5.03
N VAL A 156 -5.14 -5.64 -4.23
CA VAL A 156 -5.08 -5.76 -2.77
C VAL A 156 -6.29 -6.58 -2.32
N THR A 157 -6.03 -7.58 -1.49
CA THR A 157 -7.04 -8.29 -0.72
C THR A 157 -6.73 -8.17 0.76
N MET A 158 -7.78 -8.25 1.56
CA MET A 158 -7.73 -8.34 3.01
C MET A 158 -8.47 -9.60 3.41
N ASP A 159 -8.05 -10.15 4.54
CA ASP A 159 -8.73 -11.29 5.14
C ASP A 159 -10.23 -10.99 5.31
N LYS A 160 -11.08 -11.84 4.74
CA LYS A 160 -12.55 -11.73 4.80
C LYS A 160 -13.12 -11.57 6.22
N ASP A 161 -12.43 -12.09 7.22
CA ASP A 161 -12.86 -12.13 8.62
C ASP A 161 -12.21 -10.99 9.44
N SER A 162 -11.36 -10.16 8.83
CA SER A 162 -10.80 -8.96 9.44
C SER A 162 -11.87 -7.95 9.83
N GLU A 163 -11.61 -7.17 10.89
CA GLU A 163 -12.53 -6.11 11.31
C GLU A 163 -12.74 -5.05 10.22
N GLN A 164 -11.68 -4.76 9.46
CA GLN A 164 -11.70 -3.90 8.29
C GLN A 164 -12.68 -4.42 7.25
N CYS A 165 -12.63 -5.72 6.93
CA CYS A 165 -13.57 -6.30 5.98
C CYS A 165 -15.01 -6.35 6.49
N ARG A 166 -15.22 -6.60 7.79
CA ARG A 166 -16.56 -6.47 8.39
C ARG A 166 -17.11 -5.05 8.23
N LYS A 167 -16.29 -4.03 8.53
CA LYS A 167 -16.67 -2.61 8.36
C LYS A 167 -16.93 -2.27 6.90
N MET A 168 -16.09 -2.72 5.97
CA MET A 168 -16.27 -2.48 4.55
C MET A 168 -17.49 -3.16 3.97
N ARG A 169 -17.79 -4.41 4.36
CA ARG A 169 -19.01 -5.10 3.94
C ARG A 169 -20.25 -4.40 4.47
N ALA A 170 -20.22 -3.90 5.70
CA ALA A 170 -21.31 -3.08 6.24
C ALA A 170 -21.51 -1.80 5.41
N MET A 171 -20.43 -1.13 5.00
CA MET A 171 -20.52 0.05 4.12
C MET A 171 -21.00 -0.31 2.71
N ALA A 172 -20.55 -1.43 2.15
CA ALA A 172 -20.94 -1.90 0.84
C ALA A 172 -22.40 -2.36 0.76
N GLY A 173 -23.03 -2.65 1.91
CA GLY A 173 -24.46 -2.91 2.01
C GLY A 173 -25.33 -1.65 2.03
N MET A 174 -24.75 -0.44 2.03
CA MET A 174 -25.53 0.80 1.96
C MET A 174 -26.16 0.99 0.58
N ASP A 175 -27.38 1.49 0.54
CA ASP A 175 -28.10 1.77 -0.70
C ASP A 175 -27.51 3.00 -1.44
N PRO A 176 -26.91 2.82 -2.64
CA PRO A 176 -26.38 3.93 -3.44
C PRO A 176 -27.40 5.04 -3.69
N THR A 177 -28.68 4.66 -3.83
CA THR A 177 -29.78 5.59 -4.10
C THR A 177 -30.06 6.50 -2.90
N GLN A 178 -29.83 6.03 -1.67
CA GLN A 178 -29.90 6.85 -0.46
C GLN A 178 -28.64 7.72 -0.30
N MET A 179 -27.46 7.17 -0.58
CA MET A 179 -26.19 7.90 -0.50
C MET A 179 -26.12 9.07 -1.50
N CYS A 180 -26.74 8.91 -2.66
CA CYS A 180 -26.78 9.91 -3.73
C CYS A 180 -28.07 10.76 -3.75
N ALA A 181 -28.93 10.67 -2.73
CA ALA A 181 -30.23 11.36 -2.71
C ALA A 181 -30.12 12.88 -2.90
N ASN A 182 -29.03 13.49 -2.44
CA ASN A 182 -28.79 14.94 -2.51
C ASN A 182 -27.91 15.37 -3.72
N ALA A 183 -27.59 14.45 -4.64
CA ALA A 183 -26.69 14.74 -5.77
C ALA A 183 -27.34 15.53 -6.92
N GLY A 184 -28.65 15.84 -6.82
CA GLY A 184 -29.37 16.64 -7.81
C GLY A 184 -29.31 16.04 -9.22
N ALA A 185 -28.99 16.87 -10.21
CA ALA A 185 -28.89 16.45 -11.62
C ALA A 185 -27.84 15.34 -11.86
N ASN A 186 -26.86 15.18 -10.97
CA ASN A 186 -25.80 14.17 -11.09
C ASN A 186 -26.13 12.86 -10.38
N ARG A 187 -27.38 12.65 -9.93
CA ARG A 187 -27.76 11.48 -9.15
C ARG A 187 -27.44 10.15 -9.84
N GLN A 188 -27.77 9.99 -11.11
CA GLN A 188 -27.49 8.74 -11.84
C GLN A 188 -25.98 8.45 -11.92
N MET A 189 -25.17 9.46 -12.22
CA MET A 189 -23.71 9.33 -12.25
C MET A 189 -23.14 8.99 -10.86
N CYS A 190 -23.66 9.63 -9.80
CA CYS A 190 -23.30 9.33 -8.42
C CYS A 190 -23.63 7.86 -8.08
N GLU A 191 -24.84 7.40 -8.41
CA GLU A 191 -25.27 6.02 -8.10
C GLU A 191 -24.41 4.98 -8.83
N GLU A 192 -24.09 5.21 -10.11
CA GLU A 192 -23.20 4.32 -10.87
C GLU A 192 -21.77 4.29 -10.31
N GLN A 193 -21.21 5.46 -9.98
CA GLN A 193 -19.89 5.55 -9.37
C GLN A 193 -19.86 4.86 -8.00
N MET A 194 -20.90 5.07 -7.19
CA MET A 194 -21.05 4.43 -5.89
C MET A 194 -21.17 2.91 -6.04
N ARG A 195 -21.99 2.40 -6.96
CA ARG A 195 -22.10 0.96 -7.22
C ARG A 195 -20.75 0.33 -7.57
N ARG A 196 -19.96 0.98 -8.44
CA ARG A 196 -18.61 0.51 -8.79
C ARG A 196 -17.67 0.52 -7.58
N SER A 197 -17.71 1.57 -6.78
CA SER A 197 -16.90 1.71 -5.56
C SER A 197 -17.25 0.65 -4.51
N LEU A 198 -18.54 0.40 -4.26
CA LEU A 198 -19.00 -0.61 -3.31
C LEU A 198 -18.65 -2.03 -3.77
N ALA A 199 -18.79 -2.33 -5.07
CA ALA A 199 -18.38 -3.60 -5.64
C ALA A 199 -16.86 -3.81 -5.49
N GLN A 200 -16.05 -2.78 -5.74
CA GLN A 200 -14.60 -2.85 -5.53
C GLN A 200 -14.26 -3.07 -4.04
N MET A 201 -14.95 -2.40 -3.12
CA MET A 201 -14.76 -2.62 -1.67
C MET A 201 -15.09 -4.07 -1.27
N GLN A 202 -16.15 -4.65 -1.80
CA GLN A 202 -16.47 -6.07 -1.53
C GLN A 202 -15.42 -7.01 -2.10
N ALA A 203 -14.94 -6.75 -3.32
CA ALA A 203 -13.95 -7.58 -3.99
C ALA A 203 -12.60 -7.63 -3.26
N MET A 204 -12.28 -6.62 -2.45
CA MET A 204 -11.07 -6.60 -1.62
C MET A 204 -11.17 -7.50 -0.37
N CYS A 205 -12.34 -8.06 -0.04
CA CYS A 205 -12.55 -8.84 1.18
C CYS A 205 -12.80 -10.32 0.86
N GLN A 206 -11.72 -11.07 0.66
CA GLN A 206 -11.75 -12.47 0.23
C GLN A 206 -11.15 -13.41 1.27
#